data_AF-A0A7Y6E324-F1
#
_entry.id   AF-A0A7Y6E324-F1
#
_cell.length_a   1.000
_cell.length_b   1.000
_cell.length_c   1.000
_cell.angle_alpha   90.00
_cell.angle_beta   90.00
_cell.angle_gamma   90.00
#
_symmetry.space_group_name_H-M   'P 1'
#
loop_
_entity.id
_entity.type
_entity.pdbx_description
1 polymer ?
#
loop_
_entity_poly.entity_id
_entity_poly.type
_entity_poly.pdbx_seq_one_letter_code
_entity_poly.pdbx_strand_id
1 'polypeptide(L)'
;MTPPVVPTGTYRLQLQPGFGFAEAAGAVPYLAALGVSHLYLSPILRAVPGSRHGYDVIDHSCISPELGGEPAFRELAARAQAHGLGIVVDIVPNHMAIPVPESLNRPFWSVLEEGPASPFADWFDIEWDAWGGRVLLPVLGAPLDEALREIRVEDEAGRPVVRYHEHAFPLRDGTADLPLREALEAQHYRLADWHEGDLRGNYRRFFTVSSLIGLRQEDETVFTATHALILRLVREGLVQGLRVDHPDGLADPRGYLRRLRAAARDDTWIIVEKILTDDERLPADWDCAGTTGYDALRRVDGVFTDTAGAEGLRALHREITGASAPGFGPVARTGRLEV
;
A
#
# COMPACT_ATOMS: atom_id res chain seq x y z
N MET A 1 -14.96 -23.40 -17.17
CA MET A 1 -14.35 -22.68 -16.04
C MET A 1 -14.28 -23.64 -14.87
N THR A 2 -13.08 -23.94 -14.37
CA THR A 2 -12.92 -24.70 -13.13
C THR A 2 -13.24 -23.76 -11.97
N PRO A 3 -14.09 -24.14 -11.00
CA PRO A 3 -14.41 -23.26 -9.88
C PRO A 3 -13.14 -22.93 -9.06
N PRO A 4 -13.05 -21.74 -8.46
CA PRO A 4 -11.91 -21.39 -7.62
C PRO A 4 -11.76 -22.36 -6.46
N VAL A 5 -10.51 -22.71 -6.13
CA VAL A 5 -10.22 -23.55 -4.97
C VAL A 5 -10.41 -22.69 -3.73
N VAL A 6 -11.57 -22.81 -3.09
CA VAL A 6 -11.87 -22.08 -1.85
C VAL A 6 -11.04 -22.67 -0.71
N PRO A 7 -10.22 -21.86 -0.01
CA PRO A 7 -9.50 -22.32 1.17
C PRO A 7 -10.45 -22.83 2.25
N THR A 8 -10.16 -23.99 2.83
CA THR A 8 -10.81 -24.49 4.06
C THR A 8 -10.31 -23.78 5.32
N GLY A 9 -9.14 -23.15 5.25
CA GLY A 9 -8.51 -22.41 6.34
C GLY A 9 -7.25 -21.71 5.84
N THR A 10 -7.11 -20.43 6.15
CA THR A 10 -5.94 -19.61 5.83
C THR A 10 -5.15 -19.31 7.11
N TYR A 11 -3.81 -19.31 7.02
CA TYR A 11 -2.93 -18.91 8.11
C TYR A 11 -2.12 -17.68 7.73
N ARG A 12 -2.39 -16.54 8.38
CA ARG A 12 -1.67 -15.29 8.09
C ARG A 12 -0.23 -15.35 8.59
N LEU A 13 0.73 -15.14 7.70
CA LEU A 13 2.16 -15.00 8.00
C LEU A 13 2.60 -13.56 7.73
N GLN A 14 3.13 -12.92 8.76
CA GLN A 14 3.74 -11.59 8.66
C GLN A 14 5.21 -11.75 8.29
N LEU A 15 5.52 -11.55 7.01
CA LEU A 15 6.89 -11.57 6.50
C LEU A 15 7.57 -10.24 6.80
N GLN A 16 8.82 -10.30 7.26
CA GLN A 16 9.65 -9.14 7.60
C GLN A 16 11.13 -9.54 7.59
N PRO A 17 12.09 -8.60 7.64
CA PRO A 17 13.48 -8.93 7.89
C PRO A 17 13.62 -9.82 9.14
N GLY A 18 14.28 -10.97 8.99
CA GLY A 18 14.43 -12.00 10.04
C GLY A 18 13.30 -13.05 10.10
N PHE A 19 12.24 -12.91 9.30
CA PHE A 19 11.24 -13.94 9.04
C PHE A 19 10.81 -13.86 7.57
N GLY A 20 11.66 -14.34 6.67
CA GLY A 20 11.46 -14.34 5.23
C GLY A 20 10.87 -15.65 4.70
N PHE A 21 11.03 -15.91 3.40
CA PHE A 21 10.48 -17.11 2.77
C PHE A 21 11.14 -18.40 3.29
N ALA A 22 12.41 -18.35 3.68
CA ALA A 22 13.11 -19.51 4.24
C ALA A 22 12.51 -19.94 5.60
N GLU A 23 12.27 -18.98 6.50
CA GLU A 23 11.64 -19.24 7.79
C GLU A 23 10.18 -19.71 7.62
N ALA A 24 9.43 -19.06 6.72
CA ALA A 24 8.08 -19.48 6.37
C ALA A 24 8.07 -20.92 5.82
N ALA A 25 9.05 -21.29 4.98
CA ALA A 25 9.20 -22.64 4.46
C ALA A 25 9.55 -23.64 5.59
N GLY A 26 10.31 -23.23 6.60
CA GLY A 26 10.55 -24.01 7.82
C GLY A 26 9.28 -24.33 8.60
N ALA A 27 8.30 -23.41 8.60
CA ALA A 27 7.03 -23.57 9.31
C ALA A 27 6.00 -24.45 8.58
N VAL A 28 6.15 -24.67 7.26
CA VAL A 28 5.17 -25.39 6.43
C VAL A 28 4.74 -26.75 7.02
N PRO A 29 5.64 -27.67 7.44
CA PRO A 29 5.21 -28.97 7.96
C PRO A 29 4.31 -28.86 9.19
N TYR A 30 4.59 -27.89 10.07
CA TYR A 30 3.77 -27.61 11.24
C TYR A 30 2.40 -27.07 10.85
N LEU A 31 2.35 -26.10 9.92
CA LEU A 31 1.09 -25.51 9.47
C LEU A 31 0.22 -26.53 8.74
N ALA A 32 0.81 -27.42 7.95
CA ALA A 32 0.09 -28.54 7.35
C ALA A 32 -0.48 -29.49 8.41
N ALA A 33 0.29 -29.82 9.45
CA ALA A 33 -0.19 -30.65 10.56
C ALA A 33 -1.29 -29.96 11.39
N LEU A 34 -1.27 -28.63 11.49
CA LEU A 34 -2.35 -27.83 12.11
C LEU A 34 -3.67 -27.94 11.33
N GLY A 35 -3.62 -28.28 10.03
CA GLY A 35 -4.80 -28.53 9.20
C GLY A 35 -5.30 -27.33 8.39
N VAL A 36 -4.49 -26.26 8.26
CA VAL A 36 -4.81 -25.18 7.32
C VAL A 36 -4.60 -25.66 5.89
N SER A 37 -5.31 -25.09 4.92
CA SER A 37 -5.10 -25.43 3.49
C SER A 37 -4.26 -24.39 2.76
N HIS A 38 -4.15 -23.17 3.28
CA HIS A 38 -3.42 -22.10 2.61
C HIS A 38 -2.57 -21.28 3.58
N LEU A 39 -1.35 -20.96 3.15
CA LEU A 39 -0.58 -19.87 3.73
C LEU A 39 -1.16 -18.55 3.20
N TYR A 40 -1.40 -17.58 4.07
CA TYR A 40 -1.78 -16.23 3.68
C TYR A 40 -0.61 -15.30 3.98
N LEU A 41 0.15 -14.94 2.96
CA LEU A 41 1.37 -14.14 3.10
C LEU A 41 1.04 -12.64 3.09
N SER A 42 1.72 -11.85 3.91
CA SER A 42 1.82 -10.40 3.75
C SER A 42 2.45 -10.02 2.40
N PRO A 43 2.42 -8.73 1.99
CA PRO A 43 2.96 -8.31 0.70
C PRO A 43 4.40 -8.78 0.46
N ILE A 44 4.66 -9.26 -0.76
CA ILE A 44 5.93 -9.90 -1.13
C ILE A 44 6.78 -9.08 -2.10
N LEU A 45 6.22 -8.03 -2.69
CA LEU A 45 6.94 -7.15 -3.60
C LEU A 45 7.97 -6.33 -2.83
N ARG A 46 8.97 -5.80 -3.54
CA ARG A 46 10.02 -5.01 -2.91
C ARG A 46 9.43 -3.74 -2.30
N ALA A 47 9.57 -3.64 -0.98
CA ALA A 47 9.19 -2.50 -0.18
C ALA A 47 10.41 -1.66 0.23
N VAL A 48 10.18 -0.58 0.96
CA VAL A 48 11.25 0.22 1.57
C VAL A 48 12.18 -0.69 2.40
N PRO A 49 13.51 -0.55 2.28
CA PRO A 49 14.45 -1.35 3.07
C PRO A 49 14.15 -1.31 4.57
N GLY A 50 14.15 -2.46 5.23
CA GLY A 50 13.80 -2.59 6.65
C GLY A 50 12.29 -2.59 6.94
N SER A 51 11.42 -2.50 5.93
CA SER A 51 9.97 -2.57 6.12
C SER A 51 9.57 -3.87 6.82
N ARG A 52 8.76 -3.74 7.87
CA ARG A 52 8.27 -4.87 8.67
C ARG A 52 6.88 -5.36 8.24
N HIS A 53 6.32 -4.76 7.19
CA HIS A 53 4.96 -5.02 6.75
C HIS A 53 4.77 -5.16 5.24
N GLY A 54 5.62 -4.52 4.42
CA GLY A 54 5.61 -4.66 2.97
C GLY A 54 4.59 -3.80 2.19
N TYR A 55 3.68 -3.07 2.85
CA TYR A 55 2.70 -2.18 2.20
C TYR A 55 3.31 -0.94 1.51
N ASP A 56 4.52 -0.57 1.87
CA ASP A 56 5.30 0.54 1.35
C ASP A 56 6.13 0.11 0.12
N VAL A 57 5.44 -0.34 -0.93
CA VAL A 57 6.03 -0.89 -2.16
C VAL A 57 6.81 0.18 -2.93
N ILE A 58 8.06 -0.12 -3.33
CA ILE A 58 8.91 0.74 -4.15
C ILE A 58 9.20 0.18 -5.55
N ASP A 59 9.00 -1.13 -5.75
CA ASP A 59 9.25 -1.78 -7.04
C ASP A 59 8.35 -3.01 -7.23
N HIS A 60 7.45 -2.92 -8.21
CA HIS A 60 6.51 -3.98 -8.57
C HIS A 60 7.11 -5.09 -9.42
N SER A 61 8.31 -4.88 -9.96
CA SER A 61 8.96 -5.81 -10.89
C SER A 61 9.75 -6.92 -10.20
N CYS A 62 10.00 -6.80 -8.89
CA CYS A 62 10.77 -7.78 -8.13
C CYS A 62 10.14 -8.17 -6.79
N ILE A 63 10.33 -9.44 -6.42
CA ILE A 63 10.05 -9.94 -5.08
C ILE A 63 11.11 -9.39 -4.13
N SER A 64 10.71 -9.00 -2.93
CA SER A 64 11.59 -8.39 -1.93
C SER A 64 12.86 -9.22 -1.68
N PRO A 65 14.06 -8.66 -1.95
CA PRO A 65 15.31 -9.33 -1.64
C PRO A 65 15.51 -9.58 -0.14
N GLU A 66 14.98 -8.71 0.73
CA GLU A 66 15.07 -8.87 2.19
C GLU A 66 14.27 -10.05 2.73
N LEU A 67 13.28 -10.52 1.95
CA LEU A 67 12.54 -11.74 2.24
C LEU A 67 13.20 -13.01 1.66
N GLY A 68 14.31 -12.86 0.92
CA GLY A 68 15.03 -13.92 0.21
C GLY A 68 14.84 -13.93 -1.31
N GLY A 69 14.05 -12.99 -1.85
CA GLY A 69 13.82 -12.86 -3.29
C GLY A 69 13.03 -14.03 -3.90
N GLU A 70 12.93 -14.01 -5.23
CA GLU A 70 12.15 -15.01 -5.98
C GLU A 70 12.64 -16.46 -5.83
N PRO A 71 13.96 -16.77 -5.78
CA PRO A 71 14.41 -18.14 -5.55
C PRO A 71 13.85 -18.73 -4.24
N ALA A 72 13.95 -18.00 -3.13
CA ALA A 72 13.43 -18.46 -1.84
C ALA A 72 11.90 -18.54 -1.83
N PHE A 73 11.20 -17.62 -2.52
CA PHE A 73 9.74 -17.71 -2.69
C PHE A 73 9.33 -19.00 -3.44
N ARG A 74 10.07 -19.39 -4.48
CA ARG A 74 9.82 -20.64 -5.22
C ARG A 74 10.07 -21.87 -4.35
N GLU A 75 11.09 -21.85 -3.50
CA GLU A 75 11.33 -22.93 -2.53
C GLU A 75 10.19 -23.05 -1.50
N LEU A 76 9.69 -21.92 -0.99
CA LEU A 76 8.49 -21.89 -0.14
C LEU A 76 7.28 -22.48 -0.87
N ALA A 77 7.02 -22.04 -2.10
CA ALA A 77 5.90 -22.53 -2.90
C ALA A 77 6.00 -24.04 -3.18
N ALA A 78 7.18 -24.53 -3.55
CA ALA A 78 7.42 -25.96 -3.77
C ALA A 78 7.20 -26.77 -2.49
N ARG A 79 7.67 -26.28 -1.34
CA ARG A 79 7.45 -26.95 -0.06
C ARG A 79 5.98 -26.92 0.37
N ALA A 80 5.29 -25.79 0.20
CA ALA A 80 3.85 -25.68 0.46
C ALA A 80 3.08 -26.72 -0.36
N GLN A 81 3.33 -26.79 -1.67
CA GLN A 81 2.71 -27.76 -2.57
C GLN A 81 3.00 -29.22 -2.18
N ALA A 82 4.25 -29.54 -1.81
CA ALA A 82 4.64 -30.87 -1.35
C ALA A 82 3.88 -31.32 -0.09
N HIS A 83 3.38 -30.36 0.70
CA HIS A 83 2.55 -30.59 1.88
C HIS A 83 1.04 -30.33 1.63
N GLY A 84 0.62 -30.16 0.38
CA GLY A 84 -0.78 -29.95 0.02
C GLY A 84 -1.33 -28.57 0.40
N LEU A 85 -0.47 -27.59 0.68
CA LEU A 85 -0.85 -26.22 0.98
C LEU A 85 -0.81 -25.34 -0.27
N GLY A 86 -1.81 -24.46 -0.41
CA GLY A 86 -1.77 -23.34 -1.34
C GLY A 86 -1.21 -22.06 -0.72
N ILE A 87 -1.00 -21.04 -1.55
CA ILE A 87 -0.52 -19.72 -1.13
C ILE A 87 -1.50 -18.64 -1.57
N VAL A 88 -1.90 -17.79 -0.64
CA VAL A 88 -2.61 -16.53 -0.87
C VAL A 88 -1.63 -15.39 -0.63
N VAL A 89 -1.48 -14.49 -1.60
CA VAL A 89 -0.60 -13.31 -1.49
C VAL A 89 -1.43 -12.05 -1.31
N ASP A 90 -1.05 -11.26 -0.32
CA ASP A 90 -1.55 -9.89 -0.13
C ASP A 90 -0.92 -8.94 -1.17
N ILE A 91 -1.75 -8.16 -1.86
CA ILE A 91 -1.33 -7.22 -2.91
C ILE A 91 -1.82 -5.81 -2.61
N VAL A 92 -1.01 -4.82 -3.00
CA VAL A 92 -1.18 -3.42 -2.60
C VAL A 92 -1.33 -2.54 -3.85
N PRO A 93 -2.52 -2.51 -4.47
CA PRO A 93 -2.70 -1.83 -5.76
C PRO A 93 -2.84 -0.31 -5.62
N ASN A 94 -3.26 0.19 -4.46
CA ASN A 94 -3.70 1.57 -4.32
C ASN A 94 -2.55 2.60 -4.35
N HIS A 95 -1.36 2.24 -3.91
CA HIS A 95 -0.28 3.20 -3.67
C HIS A 95 1.12 2.60 -3.81
N MET A 96 2.12 3.48 -3.93
CA MET A 96 3.54 3.19 -3.76
C MET A 96 4.12 4.07 -2.65
N ALA A 97 5.26 3.67 -2.09
CA ALA A 97 5.99 4.50 -1.15
C ALA A 97 6.78 5.62 -1.85
N ILE A 98 6.89 6.77 -1.20
CA ILE A 98 7.91 7.79 -1.43
C ILE A 98 8.99 7.54 -0.35
N PRO A 99 10.03 6.72 -0.66
CA PRO A 99 11.03 6.33 0.32
C PRO A 99 12.01 7.46 0.63
N VAL A 100 12.82 7.28 1.67
CA VAL A 100 14.03 8.07 1.92
C VAL A 100 15.24 7.13 1.78
N PRO A 101 16.17 7.37 0.83
CA PRO A 101 16.11 8.37 -0.23
C PRO A 101 15.07 8.04 -1.31
N GLU A 102 14.50 9.07 -1.95
CA GLU A 102 13.41 8.97 -2.94
C GLU A 102 13.83 8.22 -4.21
N SER A 103 15.13 8.18 -4.48
CA SER A 103 15.74 7.44 -5.61
C SER A 103 15.47 5.93 -5.59
N LEU A 104 15.03 5.37 -4.45
CA LEU A 104 14.64 3.97 -4.35
C LEU A 104 13.32 3.66 -5.09
N ASN A 105 12.44 4.64 -5.29
CA ASN A 105 11.24 4.49 -6.13
C ASN A 105 11.52 5.07 -7.52
N ARG A 106 11.91 4.21 -8.46
CA ARG A 106 12.33 4.64 -9.82
C ARG A 106 11.22 5.33 -10.62
N PRO A 107 9.96 4.82 -10.68
CA PRO A 107 8.88 5.55 -11.34
C PRO A 107 8.70 6.96 -10.78
N PHE A 108 8.67 7.10 -9.44
CA PHE A 108 8.48 8.42 -8.83
C PHE A 108 9.70 9.34 -9.04
N TRP A 109 10.92 8.81 -8.97
CA TRP A 109 12.13 9.54 -9.29
C TRP A 109 12.10 10.14 -10.70
N SER A 110 11.69 9.37 -11.72
CA SER A 110 11.53 9.90 -13.08
C SER A 110 10.48 11.00 -13.16
N VAL A 111 9.39 10.92 -12.38
CA VAL A 111 8.40 12.00 -12.29
C VAL A 111 9.00 13.27 -11.67
N LEU A 112 9.85 13.15 -10.65
CA LEU A 112 10.55 14.31 -10.08
C LEU A 112 11.59 14.91 -11.04
N GLU A 113 12.22 14.08 -11.89
CA GLU A 113 13.26 14.48 -12.85
C GLU A 113 12.68 15.13 -14.12
N GLU A 114 11.58 14.58 -14.65
CA GLU A 114 11.01 14.95 -15.96
C GLU A 114 9.63 15.62 -15.86
N GLY A 115 9.01 15.63 -14.68
CA GLY A 115 7.70 16.23 -14.44
C GLY A 115 6.58 15.57 -15.27
N PRO A 116 5.64 16.36 -15.83
CA PRO A 116 4.56 15.85 -16.67
C PRO A 116 5.01 15.10 -17.93
N ALA A 117 6.27 15.26 -18.34
CA ALA A 117 6.83 14.57 -19.51
C ALA A 117 7.33 13.16 -19.19
N SER A 118 7.44 12.79 -17.90
CA SER A 118 7.88 11.46 -17.48
C SER A 118 6.96 10.38 -18.06
N PRO A 119 7.48 9.24 -18.52
CA PRO A 119 6.66 8.09 -18.90
C PRO A 119 5.87 7.50 -17.72
N PHE A 120 6.18 7.91 -16.49
CA PHE A 120 5.49 7.51 -15.26
C PHE A 120 4.57 8.60 -14.69
N ALA A 121 4.43 9.76 -15.35
CA ALA A 121 3.58 10.84 -14.85
C ALA A 121 2.13 10.39 -14.61
N ASP A 122 1.58 9.59 -15.53
CA ASP A 122 0.23 9.02 -15.43
C ASP A 122 0.10 7.83 -14.47
N TRP A 123 1.21 7.32 -13.91
CA TRP A 123 1.11 6.27 -12.88
C TRP A 123 0.49 6.80 -11.59
N PHE A 124 0.77 8.05 -11.27
CA PHE A 124 0.41 8.65 -10.00
C PHE A 124 -0.75 9.62 -10.17
N ASP A 125 -1.57 9.69 -9.13
CA ASP A 125 -2.70 10.61 -9.08
C ASP A 125 -2.22 11.98 -8.57
N ILE A 126 -1.67 12.78 -9.49
CA ILE A 126 -1.11 14.11 -9.26
C ILE A 126 -1.99 15.17 -9.95
N GLU A 127 -2.38 16.19 -9.19
CA GLU A 127 -3.05 17.38 -9.71
C GLU A 127 -2.00 18.33 -10.31
N TRP A 128 -1.74 18.17 -11.61
CA TRP A 128 -0.70 18.90 -12.33
C TRP A 128 -1.01 20.39 -12.55
N ASP A 129 -2.29 20.79 -12.55
CA ASP A 129 -2.68 22.20 -12.64
C ASP A 129 -2.27 23.00 -11.39
N ALA A 130 -2.06 22.31 -10.26
CA ALA A 130 -1.53 22.90 -9.05
C ALA A 130 -0.03 23.20 -9.16
N TRP A 131 0.43 24.20 -8.39
CA TRP A 131 1.85 24.55 -8.23
C TRP A 131 2.64 24.83 -9.52
N GLY A 132 1.95 25.05 -10.65
CA GLY A 132 2.53 25.29 -11.96
C GLY A 132 3.15 24.04 -12.58
N GLY A 133 2.50 22.88 -12.48
CA GLY A 133 3.00 21.62 -13.04
C GLY A 133 4.07 20.96 -12.17
N ARG A 134 4.08 21.24 -10.86
CA ARG A 134 5.10 20.71 -9.92
C ARG A 134 4.48 19.87 -8.83
N VAL A 135 5.23 18.89 -8.34
CA VAL A 135 4.83 18.06 -7.20
C VAL A 135 5.25 18.74 -5.89
N LEU A 136 4.31 19.04 -4.99
CA LEU A 136 4.64 19.57 -3.67
C LEU A 136 5.09 18.45 -2.73
N LEU A 137 6.32 18.51 -2.22
CA LEU A 137 6.91 17.53 -1.31
C LEU A 137 7.09 18.13 0.10
N PRO A 138 6.20 17.81 1.05
CA PRO A 138 6.22 18.35 2.41
C PRO A 138 7.24 17.57 3.28
N VAL A 139 8.53 17.75 3.01
CA VAL A 139 9.64 16.98 3.61
C VAL A 139 10.61 17.81 4.45
N LEU A 140 10.53 19.14 4.35
CA LEU A 140 11.43 20.03 5.08
C LEU A 140 10.98 20.17 6.53
N GLY A 141 11.95 20.24 7.45
CA GLY A 141 11.70 20.46 8.88
C GLY A 141 11.37 21.92 9.24
N ALA A 142 11.51 22.84 8.27
CA ALA A 142 11.31 24.28 8.40
C ALA A 142 10.96 24.87 7.02
N PRO A 143 10.52 26.14 6.94
CA PRO A 143 10.35 26.83 5.66
C PRO A 143 11.62 26.81 4.81
N LEU A 144 11.47 26.78 3.48
CA LEU A 144 12.56 26.62 2.52
C LEU A 144 13.74 27.57 2.78
N ASP A 145 13.47 28.84 3.09
CA ASP A 145 14.50 29.86 3.34
C ASP A 145 15.44 29.50 4.49
N GLU A 146 14.92 28.84 5.52
CA GLU A 146 15.70 28.35 6.66
C GLU A 146 16.39 27.02 6.33
N ALA A 147 15.68 26.11 5.66
CA ALA A 147 16.18 24.80 5.28
C ALA A 147 17.30 24.85 4.22
N LEU A 148 17.39 25.93 3.41
CA LEU A 148 18.42 26.11 2.37
C LEU A 148 19.86 25.90 2.87
N ARG A 149 20.14 26.23 4.14
CA ARG A 149 21.48 26.07 4.74
C ARG A 149 21.89 24.60 4.92
N GLU A 150 20.91 23.70 4.91
CA GLU A 150 21.04 22.25 5.09
C GLU A 150 20.91 21.50 3.75
N ILE A 151 20.44 22.18 2.69
CA ILE A 151 20.32 21.64 1.35
C ILE A 151 21.65 21.78 0.59
N ARG A 152 22.05 20.70 -0.10
CA ARG A 152 23.28 20.66 -0.91
C ARG A 152 23.00 20.01 -2.25
N VAL A 153 23.85 20.31 -3.24
CA VAL A 153 23.89 19.54 -4.49
C VAL A 153 25.16 18.70 -4.45
N GLU A 154 25.02 17.40 -4.59
CA GLU A 154 26.11 16.42 -4.57
C GLU A 154 26.17 15.69 -5.91
N ASP A 155 27.37 15.27 -6.33
CA ASP A 155 27.53 14.38 -7.49
C ASP A 155 27.38 12.92 -7.03
N GLU A 156 26.37 12.25 -7.55
CA GLU A 156 26.14 10.83 -7.32
C GLU A 156 26.29 10.08 -8.64
N ALA A 157 27.42 9.37 -8.79
CA ALA A 157 27.75 8.61 -9.99
C ALA A 157 27.68 9.45 -11.29
N GLY A 158 28.15 10.70 -11.23
CA GLY A 158 28.19 11.61 -12.38
C GLY A 158 26.86 12.34 -12.64
N ARG A 159 25.91 12.30 -11.69
CA ARG A 159 24.64 13.04 -11.77
C ARG A 159 24.50 13.98 -10.58
N PRO A 160 24.11 15.25 -10.80
CA PRO A 160 23.81 16.17 -9.70
C PRO A 160 22.50 15.77 -9.00
N VAL A 161 22.56 15.64 -7.68
CA VAL A 161 21.45 15.27 -6.81
C VAL A 161 21.30 16.29 -5.69
N VAL A 162 20.08 16.76 -5.45
CA VAL A 162 19.74 17.62 -4.31
C VAL A 162 19.63 16.74 -3.06
N ARG A 163 20.38 17.08 -2.01
CA ARG A 163 20.39 16.42 -0.71
C ARG A 163 19.82 17.32 0.37
N TYR A 164 18.96 16.74 1.22
CA TYR A 164 18.47 17.33 2.46
C TYR A 164 18.45 16.24 3.53
N HIS A 165 19.47 16.21 4.39
CA HIS A 165 19.76 15.04 5.23
C HIS A 165 19.79 13.74 4.40
N GLU A 166 19.03 12.71 4.78
CA GLU A 166 18.95 11.44 4.06
C GLU A 166 18.12 11.51 2.76
N HIS A 167 17.35 12.57 2.55
CA HIS A 167 16.55 12.77 1.34
C HIS A 167 17.44 13.00 0.11
N ALA A 168 16.94 12.58 -1.05
CA ALA A 168 17.59 12.77 -2.34
C ALA A 168 16.54 13.15 -3.40
N PHE A 169 16.82 14.17 -4.21
CA PHE A 169 15.95 14.57 -5.31
C PHE A 169 16.75 14.78 -6.59
N PRO A 170 16.21 14.43 -7.76
CA PRO A 170 16.90 14.69 -9.02
C PRO A 170 17.02 16.18 -9.27
N LEU A 171 18.05 16.58 -9.99
CA LEU A 171 18.13 17.93 -10.52
C LEU A 171 17.71 17.92 -11.99
N ARG A 172 16.80 18.82 -12.36
CA ARG A 172 16.33 19.00 -13.73
C ARG A 172 17.49 19.34 -14.66
N ASP A 173 17.48 18.73 -15.85
CA ASP A 173 18.46 18.99 -16.89
C ASP A 173 18.62 20.50 -17.18
N GLY A 174 19.86 20.95 -17.21
CA GLY A 174 20.21 22.35 -17.46
C GLY A 174 20.10 23.30 -16.25
N THR A 175 19.79 22.79 -15.05
CA THR A 175 19.70 23.63 -13.84
C THR A 175 20.88 23.50 -12.88
N ALA A 176 21.87 22.66 -13.19
CA ALA A 176 23.01 22.34 -12.32
C ALA A 176 23.93 23.53 -12.01
N ASP A 177 24.09 24.44 -12.96
CA ASP A 177 24.97 25.61 -12.81
C ASP A 177 24.26 26.82 -12.18
N LEU A 178 22.96 26.72 -11.89
CA LEU A 178 22.20 27.80 -11.28
C LEU A 178 22.53 27.94 -9.78
N PRO A 179 22.42 29.15 -9.20
CA PRO A 179 22.42 29.32 -7.75
C PRO A 179 21.38 28.40 -7.10
N LEU A 180 21.70 27.79 -5.95
CA LEU A 180 20.87 26.74 -5.33
C LEU A 180 19.38 27.07 -5.25
N ARG A 181 19.03 28.29 -4.84
CA ARG A 181 17.64 28.74 -4.78
C ARG A 181 16.96 28.70 -6.15
N GLU A 182 17.61 29.27 -7.16
CA GLU A 182 17.10 29.31 -8.53
C GLU A 182 17.00 27.90 -9.13
N ALA A 183 17.98 27.04 -8.82
CA ALA A 183 17.94 25.63 -9.18
C ALA A 183 16.69 24.97 -8.59
N LEU A 184 16.47 25.06 -7.26
CA LEU A 184 15.30 24.47 -6.60
C LEU A 184 13.97 25.01 -7.13
N GLU A 185 13.89 26.30 -7.48
CA GLU A 185 12.68 26.91 -8.04
C GLU A 185 12.35 26.42 -9.46
N ALA A 186 13.36 25.97 -10.21
CA ALA A 186 13.24 25.47 -11.59
C ALA A 186 12.87 23.98 -11.70
N GLN A 187 12.81 23.26 -10.58
CA GLN A 187 12.53 21.82 -10.54
C GLN A 187 11.06 21.48 -10.86
N HIS A 188 10.80 20.22 -11.22
CA HIS A 188 9.45 19.67 -11.36
C HIS A 188 8.80 19.30 -10.03
N TYR A 189 9.48 19.57 -8.92
CA TYR A 189 8.97 19.43 -7.57
C TYR A 189 9.24 20.70 -6.77
N ARG A 190 8.54 20.84 -5.65
CA ARG A 190 8.70 21.92 -4.69
C ARG A 190 8.85 21.32 -3.31
N LEU A 191 10.02 21.46 -2.70
CA LEU A 191 10.23 21.11 -1.30
C LEU A 191 9.51 22.13 -0.41
N ALA A 192 8.74 21.65 0.56
CA ALA A 192 7.94 22.44 1.47
C ALA A 192 8.08 21.95 2.91
N ASP A 193 7.72 22.82 3.86
CA ASP A 193 7.61 22.44 5.27
C ASP A 193 6.59 21.30 5.43
N TRP A 194 6.92 20.30 6.24
CA TRP A 194 6.06 19.14 6.47
C TRP A 194 4.67 19.51 6.98
N HIS A 195 4.52 20.63 7.70
CA HIS A 195 3.21 21.12 8.16
C HIS A 195 2.29 21.58 7.02
N GLU A 196 2.84 21.89 5.84
CA GLU A 196 2.04 22.30 4.68
C GLU A 196 1.37 21.09 3.98
N GLY A 197 1.85 19.87 4.24
CA GLY A 197 1.47 18.67 3.50
C GLY A 197 -0.03 18.36 3.51
N ASP A 198 -0.69 18.57 4.66
CA ASP A 198 -2.12 18.26 4.81
C ASP A 198 -3.05 19.27 4.14
N LEU A 199 -2.58 20.51 3.94
CA LEU A 199 -3.41 21.59 3.38
C LEU A 199 -3.13 21.86 1.90
N ARG A 200 -1.93 21.49 1.42
CA ARG A 200 -1.39 22.00 0.16
C ARG A 200 -0.85 20.92 -0.79
N GLY A 201 -0.79 19.66 -0.34
CA GLY A 201 -0.38 18.53 -1.18
C GLY A 201 -1.25 18.43 -2.43
N ASN A 202 -0.63 18.08 -3.55
CA ASN A 202 -1.30 17.96 -4.86
C ASN A 202 -1.20 16.57 -5.47
N TYR A 203 -1.11 15.53 -4.63
CA TYR A 203 -1.24 14.15 -5.06
C TYR A 203 -2.11 13.38 -4.06
N ARG A 204 -2.86 12.40 -4.55
CA ARG A 204 -3.64 11.52 -3.69
C ARG A 204 -2.70 10.66 -2.85
N ARG A 205 -3.01 10.54 -1.56
CA ARG A 205 -2.26 9.76 -0.58
C ARG A 205 -3.05 8.53 -0.12
N PHE A 206 -2.37 7.59 0.55
CA PHE A 206 -3.05 6.62 1.41
C PHE A 206 -3.38 7.29 2.76
N PHE A 207 -4.66 7.56 3.00
CA PHE A 207 -5.11 8.40 4.11
C PHE A 207 -4.32 9.72 4.16
N THR A 208 -3.75 10.07 5.32
CA THR A 208 -2.94 11.27 5.54
C THR A 208 -1.43 11.00 5.44
N VAL A 209 -1.01 9.79 5.01
CA VAL A 209 0.40 9.39 4.97
C VAL A 209 1.09 9.99 3.74
N SER A 210 1.88 11.04 3.92
CA SER A 210 2.60 11.74 2.83
C SER A 210 3.62 10.87 2.11
N SER A 211 4.15 9.85 2.78
CA SER A 211 5.10 8.91 2.18
C SER A 211 4.44 7.80 1.34
N LEU A 212 3.12 7.85 1.08
CA LEU A 212 2.42 6.86 0.26
C LEU A 212 1.60 7.56 -0.83
N ILE A 213 2.09 7.53 -2.07
CA ILE A 213 1.48 8.18 -3.24
C ILE A 213 0.54 7.23 -3.99
N GLY A 214 -0.65 7.71 -4.34
CA GLY A 214 -1.72 6.95 -4.98
C GLY A 214 -1.40 6.58 -6.43
N LEU A 215 -1.67 5.33 -6.79
CA LEU A 215 -1.58 4.80 -8.15
C LEU A 215 -2.92 4.90 -8.88
N ARG A 216 -2.86 5.17 -10.19
CA ARG A 216 -4.04 5.26 -11.08
C ARG A 216 -4.38 3.89 -11.70
N GLN A 217 -4.87 2.98 -10.86
CA GLN A 217 -5.20 1.59 -11.28
C GLN A 217 -6.36 1.50 -12.28
N GLU A 218 -7.14 2.56 -12.47
CA GLU A 218 -8.12 2.66 -13.55
C GLU A 218 -7.44 2.65 -14.94
N ASP A 219 -6.19 3.12 -15.04
CA ASP A 219 -5.36 3.02 -16.24
C ASP A 219 -4.82 1.58 -16.43
N GLU A 220 -5.06 1.02 -17.61
CA GLU A 220 -4.67 -0.36 -17.94
C GLU A 220 -3.15 -0.54 -18.02
N THR A 221 -2.40 0.48 -18.42
CA THR A 221 -0.92 0.47 -18.49
C THR A 221 -0.34 0.36 -17.07
N VAL A 222 -0.88 1.15 -16.13
CA VAL A 222 -0.47 1.14 -14.72
C VAL A 222 -0.81 -0.19 -14.08
N PHE A 223 -2.03 -0.69 -14.28
CA PHE A 223 -2.43 -2.02 -13.81
C PHE A 223 -1.48 -3.11 -14.34
N THR A 224 -1.24 -3.12 -15.66
CA THR A 224 -0.42 -4.15 -16.32
C THR A 224 1.00 -4.14 -15.78
N ALA A 225 1.61 -2.96 -15.64
CA ALA A 225 2.97 -2.84 -15.15
C ALA A 225 3.10 -3.23 -13.67
N THR A 226 2.14 -2.82 -12.83
CA THR A 226 2.18 -3.07 -11.38
C THR A 226 1.79 -4.50 -10.99
N HIS A 227 1.06 -5.22 -11.86
CA HIS A 227 0.59 -6.58 -11.59
C HIS A 227 1.36 -7.67 -12.35
N ALA A 228 2.24 -7.31 -13.29
CA ALA A 228 2.93 -8.26 -14.17
C ALA A 228 3.60 -9.42 -13.42
N LEU A 229 4.33 -9.12 -12.35
CA LEU A 229 5.02 -10.11 -11.52
C LEU A 229 4.03 -11.01 -10.78
N ILE A 230 3.10 -10.44 -10.03
CA ILE A 230 2.11 -11.21 -9.25
C ILE A 230 1.31 -12.14 -10.17
N LEU A 231 0.81 -11.62 -11.28
CA LEU A 231 0.03 -12.43 -12.23
C LEU A 231 0.88 -13.50 -12.91
N ARG A 232 2.18 -13.27 -13.09
CA ARG A 232 3.10 -14.33 -13.53
C ARG A 232 3.18 -15.46 -12.51
N LEU A 233 3.34 -15.15 -11.22
CA LEU A 233 3.37 -16.16 -10.15
C LEU A 233 2.06 -16.96 -10.06
N VAL A 234 0.92 -16.28 -10.27
CA VAL A 234 -0.40 -16.94 -10.38
C VAL A 234 -0.43 -17.88 -11.58
N ARG A 235 -0.07 -17.41 -12.79
CA ARG A 235 -0.07 -18.25 -14.01
C ARG A 235 0.84 -19.47 -13.89
N GLU A 236 2.01 -19.31 -13.28
CA GLU A 236 2.97 -20.38 -12.98
C GLU A 236 2.46 -21.36 -11.90
N GLY A 237 1.33 -21.07 -11.23
CA GLY A 237 0.74 -21.93 -10.21
C GLY A 237 1.47 -21.87 -8.86
N LEU A 238 2.27 -20.83 -8.61
CA LEU A 238 2.94 -20.63 -7.31
C LEU A 238 2.04 -19.92 -6.29
N VAL A 239 1.01 -19.22 -6.77
CA VAL A 239 0.03 -18.48 -5.96
C VAL A 239 -1.37 -18.93 -6.38
N GLN A 240 -2.18 -19.35 -5.42
CA GLN A 240 -3.56 -19.85 -5.61
C GLN A 240 -4.61 -18.81 -5.24
N GLY A 241 -4.23 -17.76 -4.50
CA GLY A 241 -5.16 -16.69 -4.19
C GLY A 241 -4.50 -15.33 -4.00
N LEU A 242 -5.31 -14.29 -4.09
CA LEU A 242 -4.93 -12.90 -3.92
C LEU A 242 -5.84 -12.25 -2.88
N ARG A 243 -5.25 -11.52 -1.94
CA ARG A 243 -5.99 -10.59 -1.09
C ARG A 243 -5.66 -9.17 -1.53
N VAL A 244 -6.68 -8.41 -1.89
CA VAL A 244 -6.56 -7.03 -2.34
C VAL A 244 -6.61 -6.10 -1.13
N ASP A 245 -5.53 -5.39 -0.89
CA ASP A 245 -5.45 -4.31 0.10
C ASP A 245 -6.23 -3.08 -0.35
N HIS A 246 -6.96 -2.47 0.58
CA HIS A 246 -7.58 -1.15 0.41
C HIS A 246 -8.26 -0.87 -0.96
N PRO A 247 -9.17 -1.73 -1.44
CA PRO A 247 -9.92 -1.52 -2.68
C PRO A 247 -10.76 -0.23 -2.67
N ASP A 248 -11.25 0.22 -1.51
CA ASP A 248 -12.08 1.42 -1.38
C ASP A 248 -11.29 2.72 -1.69
N GLY A 249 -9.96 2.66 -1.76
CA GLY A 249 -9.11 3.79 -2.21
C GLY A 249 -8.93 3.91 -3.72
N LEU A 250 -9.37 2.90 -4.49
CA LEU A 250 -9.28 2.88 -5.95
C LEU A 250 -10.36 3.77 -6.58
N ALA A 251 -10.04 4.43 -7.70
CA ALA A 251 -11.00 5.25 -8.43
C ALA A 251 -12.14 4.42 -9.07
N ASP A 252 -11.82 3.22 -9.57
CA ASP A 252 -12.79 2.24 -10.08
C ASP A 252 -12.48 0.83 -9.54
N PRO A 253 -12.87 0.51 -8.29
CA PRO A 253 -12.59 -0.80 -7.70
C PRO A 253 -13.26 -1.94 -8.46
N ARG A 254 -14.40 -1.66 -9.09
CA ARG A 254 -15.16 -2.65 -9.86
C ARG A 254 -14.46 -2.99 -11.18
N GLY A 255 -14.02 -1.98 -11.93
CA GLY A 255 -13.20 -2.16 -13.13
C GLY A 255 -11.87 -2.85 -12.81
N TYR A 256 -11.22 -2.45 -11.70
CA TYR A 256 -10.01 -3.11 -11.21
C TYR A 256 -10.22 -4.61 -10.94
N LEU A 257 -11.26 -4.99 -10.19
CA LEU A 257 -11.51 -6.40 -9.86
C LEU A 257 -11.87 -7.23 -11.09
N ARG A 258 -12.62 -6.68 -12.05
CA ARG A 258 -12.87 -7.33 -13.35
C ARG A 258 -11.59 -7.59 -14.11
N ARG A 259 -10.71 -6.59 -14.17
CA ARG A 259 -9.42 -6.70 -14.85
C ARG A 259 -8.51 -7.72 -14.15
N LEU A 260 -8.48 -7.71 -12.82
CA LEU A 260 -7.75 -8.69 -12.01
C LEU A 260 -8.26 -10.11 -12.23
N ARG A 261 -9.58 -10.31 -12.20
CA ARG A 261 -10.21 -11.60 -12.48
C ARG A 261 -9.91 -12.10 -13.89
N ALA A 262 -10.00 -11.23 -14.90
CA ALA A 262 -9.74 -11.58 -16.29
C ALA A 262 -8.25 -11.93 -16.55
N ALA A 263 -7.32 -11.32 -15.82
CA ALA A 263 -5.89 -11.54 -15.99
C ALA A 263 -5.33 -12.70 -15.13
N ALA A 264 -6.03 -13.07 -14.05
CA ALA A 264 -5.70 -14.21 -13.20
C ALA A 264 -6.17 -15.53 -13.82
N ARG A 265 -5.74 -16.66 -13.24
CA ARG A 265 -6.31 -17.97 -13.61
C ARG A 265 -7.75 -18.08 -13.09
N ASP A 266 -8.61 -18.78 -13.82
CA ASP A 266 -10.01 -19.04 -13.44
C ASP A 266 -10.15 -19.56 -11.99
N ASP A 267 -9.21 -20.40 -11.56
CA ASP A 267 -9.20 -21.06 -10.26
C ASP A 267 -8.65 -20.19 -9.11
N THR A 268 -8.21 -18.96 -9.38
CA THR A 268 -7.61 -18.05 -8.40
C THR A 268 -8.67 -17.56 -7.40
N TRP A 269 -8.43 -17.79 -6.10
CA TRP A 269 -9.29 -17.25 -5.04
C TRP A 269 -8.94 -15.78 -4.75
N ILE A 270 -9.86 -14.86 -4.98
CA ILE A 270 -9.61 -13.41 -4.79
C ILE A 270 -10.51 -12.92 -3.66
N ILE A 271 -9.96 -12.29 -2.64
CA ILE A 271 -10.70 -11.61 -1.57
C ILE A 271 -10.26 -10.15 -1.45
N VAL A 272 -11.06 -9.34 -0.79
CA VAL A 272 -10.79 -7.90 -0.65
C VAL A 272 -10.84 -7.46 0.80
N GLU A 273 -9.98 -6.54 1.21
CA GLU A 273 -10.09 -5.86 2.49
C GLU A 273 -11.15 -4.75 2.40
N LYS A 274 -12.41 -5.08 2.68
CA LYS A 274 -13.50 -4.09 2.64
C LYS A 274 -14.25 -4.09 3.95
N ILE A 275 -14.38 -2.91 4.56
CA ILE A 275 -15.13 -2.72 5.80
C ILE A 275 -16.60 -2.53 5.45
N LEU A 276 -17.46 -3.45 5.88
CA LEU A 276 -18.91 -3.33 5.73
C LEU A 276 -19.51 -2.72 6.99
N THR A 277 -20.41 -1.77 6.82
CA THR A 277 -21.12 -1.10 7.92
C THR A 277 -22.56 -1.60 8.04
N ASP A 278 -22.99 -1.92 9.25
CA ASP A 278 -24.38 -2.33 9.55
C ASP A 278 -24.92 -3.42 8.61
N ASP A 279 -25.93 -3.09 7.80
CA ASP A 279 -26.60 -3.99 6.85
C ASP A 279 -26.02 -3.91 5.43
N GLU A 280 -24.95 -3.14 5.23
CA GLU A 280 -24.22 -3.05 3.97
C GLU A 280 -23.75 -4.43 3.52
N ARG A 281 -23.91 -4.70 2.23
CA ARG A 281 -23.43 -5.93 1.59
C ARG A 281 -22.33 -5.59 0.62
N LEU A 282 -21.35 -6.49 0.49
CA LEU A 282 -20.37 -6.39 -0.57
C LEU A 282 -21.10 -6.32 -1.92
N PRO A 283 -20.74 -5.38 -2.81
CA PRO A 283 -21.42 -5.26 -4.11
C PRO A 283 -21.39 -6.59 -4.86
N ALA A 284 -22.54 -7.05 -5.33
CA ALA A 284 -22.73 -8.38 -5.92
C ALA A 284 -21.97 -8.61 -7.24
N ASP A 285 -21.36 -7.55 -7.75
CA ASP A 285 -20.71 -7.43 -9.05
C ASP A 285 -19.22 -7.10 -8.93
N TRP A 286 -18.69 -7.19 -7.72
CA TRP A 286 -17.25 -7.28 -7.46
C TRP A 286 -16.82 -8.72 -7.69
N ASP A 287 -15.93 -8.96 -8.65
CA ASP A 287 -15.47 -10.29 -9.08
C ASP A 287 -14.47 -10.93 -8.08
N CYS A 288 -14.90 -11.04 -6.84
CA CYS A 288 -14.16 -11.60 -5.71
C CYS A 288 -15.05 -12.56 -4.89
N ALA A 289 -14.41 -13.35 -4.03
CA ALA A 289 -15.05 -14.37 -3.21
C ALA A 289 -15.62 -13.81 -1.89
N GLY A 290 -15.25 -12.59 -1.49
CA GLY A 290 -15.70 -11.97 -0.24
C GLY A 290 -14.70 -10.99 0.36
N THR A 291 -14.95 -10.62 1.61
CA THR A 291 -14.09 -9.74 2.40
C THR A 291 -12.98 -10.54 3.12
N THR A 292 -12.10 -9.85 3.83
CA THR A 292 -11.19 -10.46 4.82
C THR A 292 -11.87 -10.88 6.13
N GLY A 293 -13.17 -10.64 6.29
CA GLY A 293 -13.98 -11.20 7.38
C GLY A 293 -14.25 -10.30 8.59
N TYR A 294 -13.97 -8.98 8.54
CA TYR A 294 -14.31 -8.06 9.63
C TYR A 294 -15.82 -8.02 9.96
N ASP A 295 -16.65 -8.24 8.95
CA ASP A 295 -18.11 -8.39 9.07
C ASP A 295 -18.51 -9.66 9.83
N ALA A 296 -17.79 -10.77 9.63
CA ALA A 296 -17.97 -11.99 10.41
C ALA A 296 -17.45 -11.82 11.85
N LEU A 297 -16.28 -11.21 12.04
CA LEU A 297 -15.68 -10.92 13.35
C LEU A 297 -16.67 -10.16 14.24
N ARG A 298 -17.25 -9.06 13.74
CA ARG A 298 -18.26 -8.27 14.46
C ARG A 298 -19.45 -9.11 14.91
N ARG A 299 -19.93 -10.04 14.07
CA ARG A 299 -21.09 -10.89 14.38
C ARG A 299 -20.76 -11.94 15.45
N VAL A 300 -19.58 -12.56 15.36
CA VAL A 300 -19.11 -13.54 16.34
C VAL A 300 -18.90 -12.88 17.69
N ASP A 301 -18.24 -11.72 17.75
CA ASP A 301 -18.05 -10.96 18.98
C ASP A 301 -19.38 -10.54 19.62
N GLY A 302 -20.37 -10.19 18.78
CA GLY A 302 -21.72 -9.87 19.23
C GLY A 302 -22.42 -11.00 20.00
N VAL A 303 -22.12 -12.27 19.72
CA VAL A 303 -22.69 -13.43 20.43
C VAL A 303 -22.23 -13.48 21.89
N PHE A 304 -21.02 -12.98 22.18
CA PHE A 304 -20.44 -12.97 23.53
C PHE A 304 -20.78 -11.70 24.32
N THR A 305 -21.56 -10.78 23.74
CA THR A 305 -21.94 -9.52 24.37
C THR A 305 -23.28 -9.64 25.09
N ASP A 306 -23.30 -9.51 26.42
CA ASP A 306 -24.54 -9.43 27.20
C ASP A 306 -25.23 -8.06 27.01
N THR A 307 -26.38 -8.09 26.32
CA THR A 307 -27.15 -6.88 26.03
C THR A 307 -27.83 -6.28 27.27
N ALA A 308 -28.06 -7.07 28.33
CA ALA A 308 -28.64 -6.57 29.58
C ALA A 308 -27.66 -5.67 30.35
N GLY A 309 -26.35 -5.94 30.27
CA GLY A 309 -25.30 -5.14 30.90
C GLY A 309 -25.01 -3.81 30.19
N ALA A 310 -25.51 -3.60 28.97
CA ALA A 310 -25.13 -2.47 28.13
C ALA A 310 -25.49 -1.11 28.74
N GLU A 311 -26.67 -0.96 29.35
CA GLU A 311 -27.06 0.32 29.94
C GLU A 311 -26.24 0.66 31.19
N GLY A 312 -25.89 -0.34 32.01
CA GLY A 312 -25.01 -0.15 33.16
C GLY A 312 -23.63 0.35 32.76
N LEU A 313 -23.03 -0.24 31.71
CA LEU A 313 -21.76 0.21 31.16
C LEU A 313 -21.84 1.62 30.56
N ARG A 314 -22.95 1.95 29.88
CA ARG A 314 -23.17 3.32 29.36
C ARG A 314 -23.30 4.34 30.49
N ALA A 315 -24.00 4.00 31.57
CA ALA A 315 -24.11 4.86 32.74
C ALA A 315 -22.75 5.12 33.38
N LEU A 316 -21.96 4.07 33.60
CA LEU A 316 -20.61 4.18 34.14
C LEU A 316 -19.69 5.02 33.24
N HIS A 317 -19.75 4.81 31.92
CA HIS A 317 -19.00 5.64 30.98
C HIS A 317 -19.36 7.13 31.10
N ARG A 318 -20.66 7.47 31.19
CA ARG A 318 -21.12 8.86 31.37
C ARG A 318 -20.64 9.45 32.70
N GLU A 319 -20.70 8.68 33.78
CA GLU A 319 -20.20 9.10 35.09
C GLU A 319 -18.70 9.42 35.06
N ILE A 320 -17.89 8.55 34.47
CA ILE A 320 -16.43 8.70 34.42
C ILE A 320 -16.00 9.86 33.51
N THR A 321 -16.62 9.97 32.33
CA THR A 321 -16.18 10.91 31.29
C THR A 321 -16.88 12.27 31.34
N GLY A 322 -18.01 12.38 32.06
CA GLY A 322 -18.90 13.52 31.97
C GLY A 322 -19.60 13.67 30.61
N ALA A 323 -19.52 12.66 29.73
CA ALA A 323 -20.09 12.74 28.38
C ALA A 323 -21.62 12.90 28.44
N SER A 324 -22.11 13.96 27.80
CA SER A 324 -23.54 14.29 27.70
C SER A 324 -24.20 13.83 26.39
N ALA A 325 -23.42 13.29 25.45
CA ALA A 325 -23.93 12.85 24.17
C ALA A 325 -24.90 11.67 24.33
N PRO A 326 -26.05 11.67 23.63
CA PRO A 326 -27.06 10.60 23.72
C PRO A 326 -26.60 9.25 23.16
N GLY A 327 -25.41 9.20 22.55
CA GLY A 327 -24.78 8.01 22.00
C GLY A 327 -23.50 8.35 21.24
N PHE A 328 -22.94 7.38 20.53
CA PHE A 328 -21.67 7.53 19.80
C PHE A 328 -21.82 8.12 18.39
N GLY A 329 -23.04 8.24 17.85
CA GLY A 329 -23.28 8.83 16.52
C GLY A 329 -22.75 10.28 16.39
N PRO A 330 -23.10 11.20 17.31
CA PRO A 330 -22.52 12.54 17.31
C PRO A 330 -21.00 12.56 17.48
N VAL A 331 -20.45 11.67 18.31
CA VAL A 331 -18.99 11.56 18.52
C VAL A 331 -18.30 11.14 17.22
N ALA A 332 -18.82 10.14 16.52
CA ALA A 332 -18.31 9.69 15.23
C ALA A 332 -18.42 10.79 14.16
N ARG A 333 -19.51 11.57 14.16
CA ARG A 333 -19.66 12.72 13.25
C ARG A 333 -18.63 13.80 13.53
N THR A 334 -18.42 14.16 14.79
CA THR A 334 -17.41 15.16 15.17
C THR A 334 -16.01 14.71 14.78
N GLY A 335 -15.64 13.46 15.09
CA GLY A 335 -14.34 12.92 14.70
C GLY A 335 -14.09 12.94 13.18
N ARG A 336 -15.13 12.75 12.35
CA ARG A 336 -15.02 12.87 10.88
C ARG A 336 -14.89 14.32 10.37
N LEU A 337 -15.25 15.31 11.18
CA LEU A 337 -15.14 16.73 10.81
C LEU A 337 -13.81 17.33 11.27
N GLU A 338 -13.18 16.73 12.27
CA GLU A 338 -11.89 17.17 12.82
C GLU A 338 -10.68 16.60 12.06
N VAL A 339 -10.89 15.51 11.32
CA VAL A 339 -9.92 14.86 10.43
C VAL A 339 -10.14 15.33 9.00
#